data_AF-A0A2G7LMI1-F1
#
_entry.id   AF-A0A2G7LMI1-F1
#
_cell.length_a   1.000
_cell.length_b   1.000
_cell.length_c   1.000
_cell.angle_alpha   90.00
_cell.angle_beta   90.00
_cell.angle_gamma   90.00
#
_symmetry.space_group_name_H-M   'P 1'
#
loop_
_entity.id
_entity.type
_entity.pdbx_description
1 polymer ?
#
loop_
_entity_poly.entity_id
_entity_poly.type
_entity_poly.pdbx_seq_one_letter_code
_entity_poly.pdbx_strand_id
1 'polypeptide(L)' 'LEERFSKLDKDGAIIVYCGSGVSACPNVIALEEAGYTNVKLYSGSWCDWISYEENPVATGEK' A
#
# COMPACT_ATOMS: atom_id res chain seq x y z
N LEU A 1 -4.57 12.49 -11.10
CA LEU A 1 -4.38 11.40 -10.12
C LEU A 1 -5.32 10.23 -10.41
N GLU A 2 -6.57 10.49 -10.77
CA GLU A 2 -7.54 9.43 -11.13
C GLU A 2 -7.05 8.46 -12.22
N GLU A 3 -6.49 8.97 -13.32
CA GLU A 3 -5.94 8.11 -14.40
C GLU A 3 -4.85 7.15 -13.89
N ARG A 4 -3.97 7.62 -12.99
CA ARG A 4 -2.87 6.85 -12.39
C ARG A 4 -3.38 5.67 -11.56
N PHE A 5 -4.53 5.82 -10.92
CA PHE A 5 -5.11 4.81 -10.03
C PHE A 5 -6.31 4.07 -10.63
N SER A 6 -6.67 4.35 -11.89
CA SER A 6 -7.84 3.81 -12.61
C SER A 6 -8.03 2.28 -12.58
N LYS A 7 -6.97 1.51 -12.29
CA LYS A 7 -7.01 0.05 -12.17
C LYS A 7 -7.41 -0.46 -10.78
N LEU A 8 -7.53 0.43 -9.80
CA LEU A 8 -7.90 0.09 -8.42
C LEU A 8 -9.40 0.27 -8.23
N ASP A 9 -9.99 -0.64 -7.46
CA ASP A 9 -11.36 -0.52 -6.99
C ASP A 9 -11.46 0.66 -6.01
N LYS A 10 -12.38 1.59 -6.28
CA LYS A 10 -12.55 2.84 -5.52
C LYS A 10 -13.27 2.62 -4.20
N ASP A 11 -14.10 1.58 -4.12
CA ASP A 11 -14.86 1.20 -2.91
C ASP A 11 -14.12 0.13 -2.09
N GLY A 12 -13.13 -0.51 -2.69
CA GLY A 12 -12.28 -1.53 -2.07
C GLY A 12 -11.34 -0.99 -0.99
N ALA A 13 -10.91 -1.86 -0.08
CA ALA A 13 -9.88 -1.53 0.89
C ALA A 13 -8.50 -1.48 0.23
N ILE A 14 -7.82 -0.34 0.30
CA ILE A 14 -6.47 -0.16 -0.23
C ILE A 14 -5.49 -0.08 0.93
N ILE A 15 -4.55 -1.02 0.98
CA ILE A 15 -3.43 -1.01 1.93
C ILE A 15 -2.15 -0.61 1.18
N VAL A 16 -1.49 0.44 1.64
CA VAL A 16 -0.24 0.93 1.06
C VAL A 16 0.92 0.56 1.99
N TYR A 17 2.04 0.12 1.42
CA TYR A 17 3.27 -0.19 2.15
C TYR A 17 4.50 0.05 1.29
N CYS A 18 5.68 0.12 1.91
CA CYS A 18 6.98 0.14 1.22
C CYS A 18 8.01 -0.68 2.00
N GLY A 19 9.26 -0.22 2.10
CA GLY A 19 10.27 -0.82 2.98
C GLY A 19 9.96 -0.58 4.47
N SER A 20 9.86 0.70 4.84
CA SER A 20 9.75 1.19 6.22
C SER A 20 8.55 2.13 6.46
N GLY A 21 7.56 2.10 5.57
CA GLY A 21 6.35 2.93 5.65
C GLY A 21 6.49 4.35 5.11
N VAL A 22 7.68 4.96 5.16
CA VAL A 22 7.89 6.39 4.84
C VAL A 22 7.51 6.73 3.40
N SER A 23 8.02 6.00 2.41
CA SER A 23 7.74 6.28 0.99
C SER A 23 6.31 5.96 0.57
N ALA A 24 5.54 5.24 1.39
CA ALA A 24 4.14 4.92 1.13
C ALA A 24 3.19 6.06 1.55
N CYS A 25 3.58 6.91 2.50
CA CYS A 25 2.79 8.05 2.97
C CYS A 25 2.23 8.95 1.84
N PRO A 26 3.03 9.45 0.87
CA PRO A 26 2.50 10.34 -0.16
C PRO A 26 1.45 9.66 -1.07
N ASN A 27 1.48 8.32 -1.20
CA ASN A 27 0.48 7.60 -1.97
C ASN A 27 -0.88 7.55 -1.26
N VAL A 28 -0.91 7.53 0.07
CA VAL A 28 -2.16 7.61 0.84
C VAL A 28 -2.88 8.92 0.53
N ILE A 29 -2.15 10.04 0.65
CA ILE A 29 -2.68 11.37 0.34
C ILE A 29 -3.13 11.43 -1.13
N ALA A 30 -2.31 10.92 -2.06
CA ALA A 30 -2.65 10.93 -3.49
C ALA A 30 -3.91 10.10 -3.82
N LEU A 31 -4.16 9.01 -3.08
CA LEU A 31 -5.37 8.20 -3.23
C LEU A 31 -6.59 8.90 -2.63
N GLU A 32 -6.46 9.51 -1.45
CA GLU A 32 -7.53 10.31 -0.83
C GLU A 32 -7.95 11.47 -1.74
N GLU A 33 -6.99 12.21 -2.30
CA GLU A 33 -7.23 13.28 -3.29
C GLU A 33 -7.84 12.77 -4.60
N ALA A 34 -7.60 11.50 -4.97
CA ALA A 34 -8.24 10.85 -6.11
C ALA A 34 -9.64 10.29 -5.79
N GLY A 35 -10.14 10.52 -4.57
CA GLY A 35 -11.47 10.15 -4.11
C GLY A 35 -11.59 8.70 -3.61
N TYR A 36 -10.48 8.05 -3.27
CA TYR A 36 -10.51 6.75 -2.59
C TYR A 36 -10.72 6.98 -1.09
N THR A 37 -11.73 6.32 -0.51
CA THR A 37 -12.17 6.61 0.86
C THR A 37 -11.72 5.57 1.88
N ASN A 38 -11.32 4.38 1.43
CA ASN A 38 -10.91 3.26 2.28
C ASN A 38 -9.42 2.94 2.11
N VAL A 39 -8.57 3.93 2.38
CA VAL A 39 -7.11 3.83 2.24
C VAL A 39 -6.46 3.73 3.62
N LYS A 40 -5.54 2.79 3.81
CA LYS A 40 -4.77 2.66 5.06
C LYS A 40 -3.29 2.43 4.77
N LEU A 41 -2.45 3.02 5.62
CA LEU A 41 -1.01 2.78 5.63
C LEU A 41 -0.69 1.59 6.54
N TYR A 42 0.01 0.59 6.00
CA TYR A 42 0.72 -0.37 6.83
C TYR A 42 2.09 0.20 7.18
N SER A 43 2.16 0.86 8.34
CA SER A 43 3.34 1.62 8.79
C SER A 43 4.57 0.74 9.00
N GLY A 44 4.40 -0.44 9.57
CA GLY A 44 5.47 -1.43 9.74
C GLY A 44 6.08 -1.90 8.42
N SER A 45 5.26 -1.96 7.37
CA SER A 45 5.68 -2.22 5.99
C SER A 45 6.49 -3.51 5.88
N TRP A 46 7.39 -3.61 4.89
CA TRP A 46 8.22 -4.79 4.70
C TRP A 46 9.02 -5.18 5.93
N CYS A 47 9.63 -4.20 6.62
CA CYS A 47 10.44 -4.45 7.83
C CYS A 47 9.64 -5.18 8.92
N ASP A 48 8.40 -4.79 9.16
CA ASP A 48 7.53 -5.48 10.12
C ASP A 48 7.09 -6.85 9.58
N TRP A 49 6.70 -6.93 8.30
CA TRP A 49 6.25 -8.19 7.69
C TRP A 49 7.27 -9.32 7.81
N ILE A 50 8.55 -9.03 7.57
CA ILE A 50 9.63 -10.04 7.65
C ILE A 50 10.09 -10.34 9.07
N SER A 51 9.61 -9.61 10.07
CA SER A 51 9.94 -9.87 11.48
C SER A 51 9.20 -11.09 12.03
N TYR A 52 8.23 -11.63 11.28
CA TYR A 52 7.46 -12.83 11.59
C TYR A 52 7.78 -13.91 10.57
N GLU A 53 8.43 -15.00 10.98
CA GLU A 53 8.91 -16.06 10.08
C GLU A 53 7.77 -16.84 9.41
N GLU A 54 6.58 -16.86 10.04
CA GLU A 54 5.39 -17.52 9.53
C GLU A 54 4.73 -16.77 8.35
N ASN A 55 5.09 -15.51 8.13
CA ASN A 55 4.48 -14.72 7.08
C ASN A 55 4.93 -15.20 5.69
N PRO A 56 3.99 -15.36 4.74
CA PRO A 56 4.36 -15.75 3.39
C PRO A 56 5.17 -14.64 2.71
N VAL A 57 6.24 -15.04 2.03
CA VAL A 57 7.11 -14.16 1.26
C VAL A 57 7.22 -14.68 -0.16
N ALA A 58 6.81 -13.87 -1.13
CA ALA A 58 7.04 -14.15 -2.54
C ALA A 58 8.44 -13.71 -2.97
N THR A 59 9.12 -14.51 -3.79
CA THR A 59 10.43 -14.21 -4.40
C THR A 59 10.35 -14.42 -5.92
N GLY A 60 11.20 -13.72 -6.69
CA GLY A 60 11.26 -13.82 -8.16
C GLY A 60 10.94 -12.51 -8.89
N GLU A 61 11.03 -12.55 -10.22
CA GLU A 61 10.62 -11.45 -11.10
C GLU A 61 9.12 -11.55 -11.44
N LYS A 62 8.49 -10.40 -11.70
CA LYS A 62 7.07 -10.30 -12.07
C LYS A 62 6.80 -10.70 -13.51
#